data_AF-A0A2Y9FID7-F1
#
_entry.id   AF-A0A2Y9FID7-F1
#
_cell.length_a   1.000
_cell.length_b   1.000
_cell.length_c   1.000
_cell.angle_alpha   90.00
_cell.angle_beta   90.00
_cell.angle_gamma   90.00
#
_symmetry.space_group_name_H-M   'P 1'
#
loop_
_entity.id
_entity.type
_entity.pdbx_description
1 polymer ?
#
loop_
_entity_poly.entity_id
_entity_poly.type
_entity_poly.pdbx_seq_one_letter_code
_entity_poly.pdbx_strand_id
1 'polypeptide(L)'
;MAEHFKEASKCMVCLNYLENPMYLKCGYVCCFQCLDSLQKEADGEGLLCPNCSAVSQRNDLRRALKLGALVSKVKELEPQLRAVLQMNPRMRKFQVDVTLDVDTANKYLVISEDLKTVRCGFFKQKKRSRPERFSRTTCVLGLPLFTSGRHYWEVDLGSSQEWDVGVCKESVHRRGKTQLAPDLGFWTVSLRNGDVFSAHTVPSTFLNVSPRLHRVGIFLDMNIGIVSFYHVGDGSHIFTFTKVSAGEPLRPFFSPAYPTEDDQSFLRICPLMSLGTDGPLWNPGQSK
;
A
#
# COMPACT_ATOMS: atom_id res chain seq x y z
N MET A 1 0.46 -8.23 4.03
CA MET A 1 0.41 -8.80 5.40
C MET A 1 0.30 -10.33 5.42
N ALA A 2 -0.74 -10.95 4.86
CA ALA A 2 -0.91 -12.42 4.87
C ALA A 2 0.29 -13.17 4.25
N GLU A 3 0.82 -12.70 3.12
CA GLU A 3 2.02 -13.29 2.49
C GLU A 3 3.26 -13.21 3.39
N HIS A 4 3.43 -12.14 4.17
CA HIS A 4 4.58 -12.02 5.07
C HIS A 4 4.49 -12.99 6.24
N PHE A 5 3.29 -13.20 6.79
CA PHE A 5 3.09 -14.22 7.82
C PHE A 5 3.38 -15.62 7.29
N LYS A 6 2.94 -15.88 6.05
CA LYS A 6 3.26 -17.14 5.37
C LYS A 6 4.76 -17.30 5.20
N GLU A 7 5.45 -16.31 4.65
CA GLU A 7 6.90 -16.34 4.43
C GLU A 7 7.68 -16.57 5.74
N ALA A 8 7.34 -15.82 6.79
CA ALA A 8 7.95 -15.96 8.11
C ALA A 8 7.65 -17.30 8.81
N SER A 9 6.66 -18.05 8.31
CA SER A 9 6.23 -19.34 8.87
C SER A 9 6.62 -20.54 8.02
N LYS A 10 7.43 -20.34 6.96
CA LYS A 10 7.90 -21.41 6.08
C LYS A 10 9.11 -22.13 6.64
N CYS A 11 9.19 -23.42 6.35
CA CYS A 11 10.41 -24.19 6.47
C CYS A 11 11.31 -23.88 5.27
N MET A 12 12.55 -23.47 5.52
CA MET A 12 13.51 -23.18 4.44
C MET A 12 13.98 -24.43 3.67
N VAL A 13 13.62 -25.63 4.14
CA VAL A 13 13.96 -26.89 3.47
C VAL A 13 12.87 -27.30 2.48
N CYS A 14 11.62 -27.43 2.93
CA CYS A 14 10.51 -27.87 2.07
C CYS A 14 9.65 -26.73 1.50
N LEU A 15 9.91 -25.48 1.90
CA LEU A 15 9.21 -24.25 1.49
C LEU A 15 7.70 -24.20 1.83
N ASN A 16 7.23 -25.16 2.62
CA ASN A 16 5.87 -25.19 3.16
C ASN A 16 5.84 -24.63 4.59
N TYR A 17 4.64 -24.44 5.16
CA TYR A 17 4.48 -24.09 6.57
C TYR A 17 5.29 -25.03 7.48
N LEU A 18 5.86 -24.47 8.55
CA LEU A 18 6.58 -25.22 9.58
C LEU A 18 5.64 -26.19 10.32
N GLU A 19 5.65 -27.45 9.90
CA GLU A 19 4.91 -28.54 10.52
C GLU A 19 5.80 -29.29 11.52
N ASN A 20 5.33 -29.36 12.77
CA ASN A 20 6.10 -29.93 13.90
C ASN A 20 7.55 -29.40 13.95
N PRO A 21 7.75 -28.08 14.09
CA PRO A 21 9.08 -27.48 13.97
C PRO A 21 10.06 -27.97 15.04
N MET A 22 11.32 -28.10 14.65
CA MET A 22 12.44 -28.54 15.47
C MET A 22 13.53 -27.46 15.44
N TYR A 23 14.05 -27.10 16.61
CA TYR A 23 15.26 -26.30 16.76
C TYR A 23 16.49 -27.20 16.67
N LEU A 24 17.45 -26.78 15.85
CA LEU A 24 18.84 -27.19 15.97
C LEU A 24 19.51 -26.46 17.15
N LYS A 25 20.69 -26.93 17.57
CA LYS A 25 21.48 -26.32 18.65
C LYS A 25 21.71 -24.83 18.46
N CYS A 26 21.95 -24.41 17.22
CA CYS A 26 22.21 -23.02 16.84
C CYS A 26 20.94 -22.16 16.72
N GLY A 27 19.75 -22.71 16.95
CA GLY A 27 18.48 -21.99 16.82
C GLY A 27 17.84 -22.03 15.44
N TYR A 28 18.48 -22.65 14.43
CA TYR A 28 17.85 -22.89 13.13
C TYR A 28 16.59 -23.76 13.28
N VAL A 29 15.55 -23.47 12.50
CA VAL A 29 14.26 -24.15 12.58
C VAL A 29 13.89 -24.80 11.25
N CYS A 30 13.50 -26.07 11.29
CA CYS A 30 12.88 -26.77 10.16
C CYS A 30 11.76 -27.72 10.64
N CYS A 31 10.98 -28.26 9.71
CA CYS A 31 10.00 -29.31 10.05
C CYS A 31 10.71 -30.57 10.56
N PHE A 32 10.07 -31.30 11.48
CA PHE A 32 10.59 -32.59 11.94
C PHE A 32 10.91 -33.55 10.78
N GLN A 33 10.03 -33.63 9.78
CA GLN A 33 10.22 -34.47 8.59
C GLN A 33 11.36 -33.99 7.66
N CYS A 34 11.80 -32.75 7.81
CA CYS A 34 12.88 -32.18 7.00
C CYS A 34 14.27 -32.37 7.62
N LEU A 35 14.37 -32.92 8.83
CA LEU A 35 15.67 -33.18 9.47
C LEU A 35 16.52 -34.14 8.65
N ASP A 36 15.91 -35.17 8.06
CA ASP A 36 16.63 -36.15 7.24
C ASP A 36 17.15 -35.60 5.91
N SER A 37 16.62 -34.44 5.48
CA SER A 37 17.09 -33.73 4.29
C SER A 37 18.27 -32.80 4.57
N LEU A 38 18.65 -32.62 5.85
CA LEU A 38 19.84 -31.84 6.21
C LEU A 38 21.11 -32.66 5.95
N GLN A 39 22.19 -31.96 5.62
CA GLN A 39 23.49 -32.60 5.45
C GLN A 39 23.97 -33.18 6.77
N LYS A 40 24.51 -34.41 6.71
CA LYS A 40 25.08 -35.09 7.88
C LYS A 40 26.57 -34.83 7.99
N GLU A 41 27.08 -34.86 9.21
CA GLU A 41 28.51 -34.85 9.49
C GLU A 41 29.20 -36.07 8.86
N ALA A 42 30.47 -35.94 8.46
CA ALA A 42 31.22 -36.98 7.75
C ALA A 42 31.34 -38.31 8.53
N ASP A 43 31.21 -38.24 9.87
CA ASP A 43 31.60 -39.32 10.78
C ASP A 43 30.40 -39.90 11.57
N GLY A 44 29.15 -39.43 11.39
CA GLY A 44 28.02 -39.93 12.18
C GLY A 44 26.70 -39.14 12.18
N GLU A 45 25.89 -39.38 13.23
CA GLU A 45 24.47 -38.95 13.41
C GLU A 45 24.24 -37.42 13.53
N GLY A 46 25.29 -36.60 13.49
CA GLY A 46 25.19 -35.15 13.61
C GLY A 46 24.58 -34.49 12.37
N LEU A 47 23.69 -33.51 12.59
CA LEU A 47 23.07 -32.71 11.53
C LEU A 47 23.74 -31.35 11.40
N LEU A 48 24.11 -30.97 10.18
CA LEU A 48 24.70 -29.68 9.85
C LEU A 48 23.61 -28.64 9.57
N CYS A 49 23.72 -27.48 10.23
CA CYS A 49 22.85 -26.34 9.94
C CYS A 49 23.15 -25.77 8.54
N PRO A 50 22.15 -25.60 7.66
CA PRO A 50 22.35 -25.01 6.33
C PRO A 50 22.84 -23.56 6.35
N ASN A 51 22.59 -22.82 7.44
CA ASN A 51 22.86 -21.39 7.52
C ASN A 51 24.22 -21.04 8.15
N CYS A 52 24.73 -21.88 9.06
CA CYS A 52 25.96 -21.58 9.82
C CYS A 52 26.90 -22.78 9.97
N SER A 53 26.58 -23.92 9.36
CA SER A 53 27.36 -25.16 9.41
C SER A 53 27.59 -25.73 10.82
N ALA A 54 26.93 -25.19 11.86
CA ALA A 54 27.00 -25.73 13.20
C ALA A 54 26.39 -27.14 13.25
N VAL A 55 27.07 -28.05 13.93
CA VAL A 55 26.62 -29.44 14.14
C VAL A 55 25.65 -29.51 15.32
N SER A 56 24.54 -30.21 15.13
CA SER A 56 23.57 -30.54 16.17
C SER A 56 23.46 -32.06 16.30
N GLN A 57 23.70 -32.57 17.51
CA GLN A 57 23.50 -33.97 17.83
C GLN A 57 22.03 -34.24 18.18
N ARG A 58 21.62 -35.51 18.21
CA ARG A 58 20.22 -35.92 18.44
C ARG A 58 19.63 -35.38 19.76
N ASN A 59 20.45 -35.27 20.80
CA ASN A 59 20.07 -34.72 22.11
C ASN A 59 20.02 -33.18 22.14
N ASP A 60 20.62 -32.50 21.16
CA ASP A 60 20.54 -31.05 21.02
C ASP A 60 19.21 -30.60 20.37
N LEU A 61 18.52 -31.51 19.68
CA LEU A 61 17.28 -31.22 18.96
C LEU A 61 16.12 -30.95 19.94
N ARG A 62 15.45 -29.81 19.77
CA ARG A 62 14.33 -29.40 20.63
C ARG A 62 13.07 -29.18 19.81
N ARG A 63 11.93 -29.75 20.24
CA ARG A 63 10.62 -29.44 19.64
C ARG A 63 10.23 -27.99 19.91
N ALA A 64 9.88 -27.26 18.87
CA ALA A 64 9.43 -25.88 18.95
C ALA A 64 7.89 -25.80 19.11
N LEU A 65 7.34 -26.44 20.16
CA LEU A 65 5.88 -26.62 20.32
C LEU A 65 5.09 -25.31 20.24
N LYS A 66 5.56 -24.25 20.92
CA LYS A 66 4.92 -22.93 20.89
C LYS A 66 4.91 -22.32 19.49
N LEU A 67 6.02 -22.43 18.77
CA LEU A 67 6.12 -21.98 17.38
C LEU A 67 5.19 -22.79 16.47
N GLY A 68 5.15 -24.11 16.62
CA GLY A 68 4.24 -24.97 15.87
C GLY A 68 2.77 -24.62 16.08
N ALA A 69 2.38 -24.30 17.32
CA ALA A 69 1.03 -23.83 17.62
C ALA A 69 0.72 -22.47 16.96
N LEU A 70 1.66 -21.53 16.99
CA LEU A 70 1.52 -20.23 16.30
C LEU A 70 1.40 -20.39 14.77
N VAL A 71 2.29 -21.19 14.17
CA VAL A 71 2.27 -21.46 12.72
C VAL A 71 0.95 -22.13 12.30
N SER A 72 0.44 -23.05 13.12
CA SER A 72 -0.87 -23.67 12.87
C SER A 72 -2.00 -22.64 12.87
N LYS A 73 -1.99 -21.68 13.80
CA LYS A 73 -2.96 -20.59 13.84
C LYS A 73 -2.81 -19.63 12.67
N VAL A 74 -1.58 -19.32 12.25
CA VAL A 74 -1.34 -18.52 11.04
C VAL A 74 -1.90 -19.23 9.80
N LYS A 75 -1.62 -20.52 9.63
CA LYS A 75 -2.14 -21.36 8.53
C LYS A 75 -3.67 -21.37 8.51
N GLU A 76 -4.32 -21.47 9.68
CA GLU A 76 -5.78 -21.45 9.84
C GLU A 76 -6.38 -20.09 9.46
N LEU A 77 -5.74 -18.98 9.88
CA LEU A 77 -6.25 -17.62 9.68
C LEU A 77 -5.89 -17.01 8.32
N GLU A 78 -4.88 -17.53 7.61
CA GLU A 78 -4.41 -17.00 6.32
C GLU A 78 -5.57 -16.76 5.33
N PRO A 79 -6.49 -17.71 5.07
CA PRO A 79 -7.55 -17.52 4.10
C PRO A 79 -8.51 -16.39 4.48
N GLN A 80 -8.81 -16.26 5.78
CA GLN A 80 -9.70 -15.22 6.30
C GLN A 80 -9.04 -13.84 6.19
N LEU A 81 -7.76 -13.74 6.56
CA LEU A 81 -6.98 -12.51 6.41
C LEU A 81 -6.86 -12.11 4.94
N ARG A 82 -6.61 -13.06 4.04
CA ARG A 82 -6.58 -12.77 2.59
C ARG A 82 -7.92 -12.25 2.11
N ALA A 83 -9.03 -12.85 2.53
CA ALA A 83 -10.36 -12.41 2.12
C ALA A 83 -10.68 -10.98 2.60
N VAL A 84 -10.30 -10.63 3.83
CA VAL A 84 -10.58 -9.30 4.42
C VAL A 84 -9.61 -8.22 3.91
N LEU A 85 -8.35 -8.59 3.64
CA LEU A 85 -7.30 -7.66 3.18
C LEU A 85 -7.20 -7.60 1.65
N GLN A 86 -8.19 -8.11 0.94
CA GLN A 86 -8.30 -7.95 -0.51
C GLN A 86 -9.31 -6.85 -0.83
N MET A 87 -8.96 -6.01 -1.80
CA MET A 87 -9.87 -5.02 -2.35
C MET A 87 -11.13 -5.72 -2.88
N ASN A 88 -12.30 -5.25 -2.44
CA ASN A 88 -13.57 -5.69 -3.00
C ASN A 88 -13.77 -5.04 -4.38
N PRO A 89 -13.86 -5.80 -5.48
CA PRO A 89 -14.02 -5.22 -6.82
C PRO A 89 -15.25 -4.33 -6.98
N ARG A 90 -16.28 -4.52 -6.14
CA ARG A 90 -17.49 -3.67 -6.13
C ARG A 90 -17.21 -2.21 -5.75
N MET A 91 -16.06 -1.92 -5.12
CA MET A 91 -15.64 -0.54 -4.81
C MET A 91 -15.52 0.32 -6.08
N ARG A 92 -15.13 -0.28 -7.22
CA ARG A 92 -15.03 0.43 -8.51
C ARG A 92 -16.37 0.97 -9.03
N LYS A 93 -17.50 0.50 -8.50
CA LYS A 93 -18.82 1.08 -8.83
C LYS A 93 -18.99 2.51 -8.30
N PHE A 94 -18.15 2.92 -7.36
CA PHE A 94 -18.15 4.25 -6.77
C PHE A 94 -17.07 5.15 -7.39
N GLN A 95 -16.58 4.80 -8.59
CA GLN A 95 -15.52 5.58 -9.23
C GLN A 95 -15.99 7.00 -9.54
N VAL A 96 -15.19 7.99 -9.18
CA VAL A 96 -15.45 9.41 -9.40
C VAL A 96 -14.36 10.02 -10.27
N ASP A 97 -14.75 10.96 -11.13
CA ASP A 97 -13.77 11.68 -11.94
C ASP A 97 -13.10 12.77 -11.10
N VAL A 98 -11.83 12.54 -10.75
CA VAL A 98 -11.02 13.52 -10.00
C VAL A 98 -10.14 14.30 -10.96
N THR A 99 -10.18 15.62 -10.89
CA THR A 99 -9.27 16.55 -11.59
C THR A 99 -8.57 17.42 -10.56
N LEU A 100 -7.40 17.96 -10.90
CA LEU A 100 -6.59 18.77 -10.01
C LEU A 100 -7.08 20.22 -9.96
N ASP A 101 -7.18 20.76 -8.75
CA ASP A 101 -7.58 22.14 -8.51
C ASP A 101 -6.36 23.08 -8.58
N VAL A 102 -6.21 23.74 -9.72
CA VAL A 102 -5.08 24.66 -10.01
C VAL A 102 -5.00 25.84 -9.06
N ASP A 103 -6.12 26.22 -8.41
CA ASP A 103 -6.14 27.33 -7.46
C ASP A 103 -5.55 26.95 -6.10
N THR A 104 -5.61 25.66 -5.74
CA THR A 104 -4.97 25.14 -4.52
C THR A 104 -3.47 24.83 -4.70
N ALA A 105 -3.05 24.52 -5.92
CA ALA A 105 -1.72 23.99 -6.21
C ALA A 105 -0.57 24.90 -5.74
N ASN A 106 0.42 24.35 -5.05
CA ASN A 106 1.64 25.11 -4.75
C ASN A 106 2.31 25.66 -6.02
N LYS A 107 3.01 26.80 -5.90
CA LYS A 107 3.62 27.51 -7.04
C LYS A 107 4.73 26.75 -7.75
N TYR A 108 5.32 25.71 -7.15
CA TYR A 108 6.29 24.86 -7.83
C TYR A 108 5.64 23.70 -8.62
N LEU A 109 4.35 23.46 -8.46
CA LEU A 109 3.67 22.33 -9.09
C LEU A 109 3.24 22.63 -10.52
N VAL A 110 3.74 21.82 -11.46
CA VAL A 110 3.33 21.80 -12.86
C VAL A 110 2.20 20.79 -13.02
N ILE A 111 1.09 21.23 -13.61
CA ILE A 111 -0.12 20.43 -13.83
C ILE A 111 -0.32 20.31 -15.33
N SER A 112 -0.65 19.12 -15.83
CA SER A 112 -0.96 18.87 -17.24
C SER A 112 -2.28 19.55 -17.66
N GLU A 113 -2.46 19.75 -18.96
CA GLU A 113 -3.66 20.40 -19.52
C GLU A 113 -4.95 19.64 -19.20
N ASP A 114 -4.89 18.30 -19.15
CA ASP A 114 -6.02 17.44 -18.76
C ASP A 114 -6.37 17.51 -17.26
N LEU A 115 -5.59 18.25 -16.46
CA LEU A 115 -5.70 18.36 -15.01
C LEU A 115 -5.61 17.02 -14.27
N LYS A 116 -5.00 15.99 -14.87
CA LYS A 116 -4.86 14.66 -14.25
C LYS A 116 -3.46 14.40 -13.71
N THR A 117 -2.44 15.07 -14.23
CA THR A 117 -1.04 14.83 -13.86
C THR A 117 -0.45 16.01 -13.13
N VAL A 118 0.28 15.76 -12.05
CA VAL A 118 1.04 16.76 -11.31
C VAL A 118 2.47 16.27 -11.05
N ARG A 119 3.42 17.19 -11.19
CA ARG A 119 4.81 16.99 -10.80
C ARG A 119 5.36 18.25 -10.15
N CYS A 120 6.38 18.11 -9.32
CA CYS A 120 7.11 19.27 -8.82
C CYS A 120 8.15 19.72 -9.85
N GLY A 121 8.18 21.02 -10.15
CA GLY A 121 9.21 21.63 -10.99
C GLY A 121 10.25 22.37 -10.16
N PHE A 122 11.40 22.64 -10.76
CA PHE A 122 12.48 23.44 -10.15
C PHE A 122 12.11 24.92 -10.01
N PHE A 123 11.31 25.44 -10.94
CA PHE A 123 11.00 26.86 -11.02
C PHE A 123 9.63 27.18 -10.44
N LYS A 124 9.59 28.27 -9.68
CA LYS A 124 8.36 28.84 -9.16
C LYS A 124 7.55 29.45 -10.30
N GLN A 125 6.32 28.97 -10.47
CA GLN A 125 5.40 29.48 -11.47
C GLN A 125 4.81 30.84 -11.07
N LYS A 126 4.58 31.68 -12.08
CA LYS A 126 3.95 33.00 -11.95
C LYS A 126 2.43 32.87 -11.77
N LYS A 127 2.00 32.27 -10.66
CA LYS A 127 0.58 32.16 -10.27
C LYS A 127 0.20 33.24 -9.26
N ARG A 128 -1.03 33.76 -9.38
CA ARG A 128 -1.60 34.72 -8.43
C ARG A 128 -1.62 34.12 -7.02
N SER A 129 -1.35 34.95 -6.02
CA SER A 129 -1.51 34.55 -4.62
C SER A 129 -2.99 34.49 -4.30
N ARG A 130 -3.42 33.39 -3.68
CA ARG A 130 -4.81 33.11 -3.33
C ARG A 130 -4.85 32.46 -1.94
N PRO A 131 -5.86 32.73 -1.08
CA PRO A 131 -6.01 32.07 0.21
C PRO A 131 -6.09 30.55 0.12
N GLU A 132 -6.67 30.04 -0.97
CA GLU A 132 -6.89 28.62 -1.24
C GLU A 132 -5.59 27.87 -1.59
N ARG A 133 -4.51 28.60 -1.89
CA ARG A 133 -3.25 28.04 -2.40
C ARG A 133 -2.31 27.62 -1.28
N PHE A 134 -1.76 26.40 -1.37
CA PHE A 134 -0.70 25.98 -0.46
C PHE A 134 0.58 26.82 -0.66
N SER A 135 1.02 27.49 0.41
CA SER A 135 2.08 28.50 0.30
C SER A 135 3.49 27.91 0.32
N ARG A 136 3.73 26.84 1.09
CA ARG A 136 5.07 26.24 1.29
C ARG A 136 5.16 24.77 0.87
N THR A 137 4.23 23.94 1.31
CA THR A 137 4.22 22.50 0.95
C THR A 137 3.86 22.30 -0.53
N THR A 138 4.60 21.46 -1.23
CA THR A 138 4.45 21.12 -2.65
C THR A 138 3.29 20.16 -2.89
N CYS A 139 2.07 20.59 -2.55
CA CYS A 139 0.85 19.78 -2.68
C CYS A 139 -0.28 20.53 -3.41
N VAL A 140 -1.31 19.77 -3.78
CA VAL A 140 -2.50 20.21 -4.52
C VAL A 140 -3.70 19.36 -4.12
N LEU A 141 -4.90 19.94 -4.19
CA LEU A 141 -6.16 19.22 -3.95
C LEU A 141 -6.82 18.79 -5.26
N GLY A 142 -7.62 17.74 -5.22
CA GLY A 142 -8.56 17.40 -6.30
C GLY A 142 -9.82 18.26 -6.21
N LEU A 143 -10.51 18.53 -7.33
CA LEU A 143 -11.70 19.36 -7.42
C LEU A 143 -12.93 18.84 -6.67
N PRO A 144 -13.28 17.53 -6.70
CA PRO A 144 -14.47 17.04 -6.00
C PRO A 144 -14.43 17.32 -4.50
N LEU A 145 -15.54 17.88 -4.00
CA LEU A 145 -15.81 18.15 -2.60
C LEU A 145 -16.80 17.10 -2.08
N PHE A 146 -16.31 16.15 -1.29
CA PHE A 146 -17.13 15.04 -0.79
C PHE A 146 -17.79 15.40 0.54
N THR A 147 -19.11 15.34 0.59
CA THR A 147 -19.92 15.64 1.78
C THR A 147 -20.72 14.44 2.29
N SER A 148 -20.88 13.39 1.48
CA SER A 148 -21.60 12.16 1.82
C SER A 148 -21.26 11.05 0.82
N GLY A 149 -21.69 9.81 1.11
CA GLY A 149 -21.60 8.71 0.15
C GLY A 149 -20.24 8.01 0.09
N ARG A 150 -20.05 7.23 -0.98
CA ARG A 150 -18.87 6.40 -1.23
C ARG A 150 -18.22 6.84 -2.53
N HIS A 151 -16.90 6.94 -2.52
CA HIS A 151 -16.11 7.48 -3.63
C HIS A 151 -14.84 6.66 -3.80
N TYR A 152 -14.46 6.41 -5.05
CA TYR A 152 -13.26 5.67 -5.41
C TYR A 152 -12.49 6.37 -6.52
N TRP A 153 -11.17 6.45 -6.41
CA TRP A 153 -10.30 6.85 -7.52
C TRP A 153 -8.95 6.15 -7.41
N GLU A 154 -8.23 6.11 -8.53
CA GLU A 154 -6.91 5.51 -8.62
C GLU A 154 -5.86 6.57 -8.97
N VAL A 155 -4.67 6.42 -8.40
CA VAL A 155 -3.52 7.29 -8.65
C VAL A 155 -2.36 6.42 -9.10
N ASP A 156 -1.88 6.69 -10.30
CA ASP A 156 -0.62 6.19 -10.81
C ASP A 156 0.54 7.00 -10.19
N LEU A 157 1.46 6.29 -9.58
CA LEU A 157 2.60 6.82 -8.85
C LEU A 157 3.87 6.85 -9.72
N GLY A 158 3.83 6.21 -10.90
CA GLY A 158 4.98 6.04 -11.77
C GLY A 158 6.15 5.35 -11.06
N SER A 159 7.36 5.85 -11.29
CA SER A 159 8.60 5.41 -10.63
C SER A 159 8.99 6.29 -9.43
N SER A 160 8.04 7.10 -8.92
CA SER A 160 8.34 8.11 -7.91
C SER A 160 8.79 7.50 -6.60
N GLN A 161 9.93 7.95 -6.09
CA GLN A 161 10.54 7.44 -4.84
C GLN A 161 10.03 8.18 -3.59
N GLU A 162 9.29 9.27 -3.79
CA GLU A 162 8.61 10.01 -2.74
C GLU A 162 7.24 10.49 -3.20
N TRP A 163 6.23 10.39 -2.34
CA TRP A 163 4.91 10.96 -2.59
C TRP A 163 4.03 10.88 -1.34
N ASP A 164 2.96 11.67 -1.32
CA ASP A 164 1.85 11.55 -0.38
C ASP A 164 0.52 11.61 -1.14
N VAL A 165 -0.38 10.68 -0.84
CA VAL A 165 -1.75 10.67 -1.41
C VAL A 165 -2.79 10.34 -0.35
N GLY A 166 -4.00 10.83 -0.52
CA GLY A 166 -5.12 10.51 0.35
C GLY A 166 -6.22 11.56 0.29
N VAL A 167 -6.77 11.90 1.45
CA VAL A 167 -7.80 12.93 1.59
C VAL A 167 -7.44 13.92 2.69
N CYS A 168 -7.95 15.15 2.56
CA CYS A 168 -7.91 16.13 3.63
C CYS A 168 -9.24 16.85 3.78
N LYS A 169 -9.46 17.49 4.93
CA LYS A 169 -10.59 18.42 5.11
C LYS A 169 -10.44 19.61 4.15
N GLU A 170 -11.55 20.19 3.70
CA GLU A 170 -11.53 21.46 2.94
C GLU A 170 -10.92 22.59 3.79
N SER A 171 -11.17 22.57 5.09
CA SER A 171 -10.79 23.58 6.09
C SER A 171 -9.31 23.56 6.51
N VAL A 172 -8.49 22.64 5.98
CA VAL A 172 -7.08 22.52 6.40
C VAL A 172 -6.30 23.81 6.22
N HIS A 173 -5.35 24.06 7.12
CA HIS A 173 -4.48 25.22 7.03
C HIS A 173 -3.52 25.11 5.84
N ARG A 174 -3.54 26.10 4.94
CA ARG A 174 -2.78 26.09 3.68
C ARG A 174 -1.54 26.99 3.69
N ARG A 175 -1.30 27.73 4.78
CA ARG A 175 -0.12 28.61 4.93
C ARG A 175 0.98 27.90 5.71
N GLY A 176 2.23 28.20 5.37
CA GLY A 176 3.37 27.60 6.04
C GLY A 176 3.55 26.11 5.71
N LYS A 177 4.33 25.42 6.56
CA LYS A 177 4.63 23.99 6.39
C LYS A 177 3.41 23.17 6.84
N THR A 178 2.90 22.33 5.95
CA THR A 178 1.81 21.40 6.27
C THR A 178 2.35 20.22 7.05
N GLN A 179 1.73 19.92 8.18
CA GLN A 179 1.96 18.69 8.92
C GLN A 179 0.80 17.73 8.60
N LEU A 180 1.14 16.53 8.14
CA LEU A 180 0.16 15.50 7.79
C LEU A 180 -0.15 14.69 9.05
N ALA A 181 -1.37 14.83 9.56
CA ALA A 181 -1.89 14.07 10.68
C ALA A 181 -3.44 14.08 10.67
N PRO A 182 -4.11 13.06 11.24
CA PRO A 182 -5.57 12.98 11.25
C PRO A 182 -6.22 14.11 12.04
N ASP A 183 -5.65 14.47 13.19
CA ASP A 183 -6.15 15.58 14.04
C ASP A 183 -6.00 16.95 13.37
N LEU A 184 -5.13 17.05 12.36
CA LEU A 184 -4.97 18.25 11.51
C LEU A 184 -5.80 18.16 10.23
N GLY A 185 -6.62 17.12 10.08
CA GLY A 185 -7.53 16.93 8.95
C GLY A 185 -6.91 16.24 7.75
N PHE A 186 -5.85 15.45 7.91
CA PHE A 186 -5.20 14.70 6.83
C PHE A 186 -5.22 13.19 7.09
N TRP A 187 -5.72 12.43 6.12
CA TRP A 187 -5.69 10.96 6.12
C TRP A 187 -4.98 10.50 4.86
N THR A 188 -3.67 10.36 4.96
CA THR A 188 -2.79 10.14 3.81
C THR A 188 -1.78 9.02 4.07
N VAL A 189 -1.38 8.35 3.00
CA VAL A 189 -0.28 7.39 2.98
C VAL A 189 0.85 7.93 2.10
N SER A 190 2.06 7.44 2.32
CA SER A 190 3.27 7.97 1.72
C SER A 190 4.29 6.92 1.37
N LEU A 191 5.19 7.28 0.46
CA LEU A 191 6.49 6.66 0.25
C LEU A 191 7.61 7.68 0.53
N ARG A 192 8.68 7.24 1.18
CA ARG A 192 9.93 8.00 1.36
C ARG A 192 11.12 7.09 1.06
N ASN A 193 12.21 7.68 0.56
CA ASN A 193 13.47 6.96 0.27
C ASN A 193 13.32 5.73 -0.65
N GLY A 194 12.22 5.63 -1.41
CA GLY A 194 11.97 4.52 -2.34
C GLY A 194 11.37 3.25 -1.75
N ASP A 195 11.48 3.00 -0.45
CA ASP A 195 11.01 1.76 0.19
C ASP A 195 10.29 1.96 1.54
N VAL A 196 10.30 3.17 2.11
CA VAL A 196 9.66 3.45 3.40
C VAL A 196 8.22 3.88 3.20
N PHE A 197 7.29 2.92 3.25
CA PHE A 197 5.87 3.18 3.22
C PHE A 197 5.33 3.55 4.62
N SER A 198 4.45 4.55 4.70
CA SER A 198 3.86 4.98 5.97
C SER A 198 2.43 5.47 5.81
N ALA A 199 1.63 5.32 6.88
CA ALA A 199 0.39 6.05 7.06
C ALA A 199 0.61 7.17 8.09
N HIS A 200 0.22 8.39 7.75
CA HIS A 200 0.35 9.56 8.63
C HIS A 200 -0.66 9.50 9.77
N THR A 201 -0.35 8.64 10.74
CA THR A 201 -1.00 8.50 12.04
C THR A 201 -0.14 9.19 13.09
N VAL A 202 -0.61 9.23 14.34
CA VAL A 202 0.16 9.79 15.46
C VAL A 202 0.28 8.72 16.56
N PRO A 203 1.47 8.11 16.75
CA PRO A 203 2.68 8.23 15.93
C PRO A 203 2.51 7.64 14.52
N SER A 204 3.42 7.96 13.59
CA SER A 204 3.40 7.44 12.23
C SER A 204 3.45 5.90 12.22
N THR A 205 2.66 5.28 11.35
CA THR A 205 2.59 3.82 11.23
C THR A 205 3.34 3.40 9.97
N PHE A 206 4.43 2.64 10.14
CA PHE A 206 5.14 2.03 9.03
C PHE A 206 4.32 0.90 8.42
N LEU A 207 4.31 0.82 7.09
CA LEU A 207 3.51 -0.12 6.34
C LEU A 207 4.41 -1.11 5.62
N ASN A 208 4.00 -2.38 5.62
CA ASN A 208 4.67 -3.41 4.83
C ASN A 208 3.87 -3.63 3.53
N VAL A 209 4.33 -2.98 2.47
CA VAL A 209 3.67 -2.91 1.16
C VAL A 209 4.58 -3.50 0.10
N SER A 210 4.02 -4.07 -0.97
CA SER A 210 4.82 -4.57 -2.08
C SER A 210 5.69 -3.45 -2.67
N PRO A 211 7.00 -3.68 -2.91
CA PRO A 211 7.86 -2.69 -3.56
C PRO A 211 7.48 -2.43 -5.03
N ARG A 212 6.54 -3.23 -5.59
CA ARG A 212 6.01 -3.06 -6.96
C ARG A 212 4.80 -2.12 -7.02
N LEU A 213 4.50 -1.40 -5.94
CA LEU A 213 3.40 -0.45 -5.89
C LEU A 213 3.66 0.73 -6.84
N HIS A 214 2.95 0.70 -7.96
CA HIS A 214 2.94 1.79 -8.96
C HIS A 214 1.56 2.45 -9.06
N ARG A 215 0.52 1.86 -8.42
CA ARG A 215 -0.83 2.41 -8.45
C ARG A 215 -1.60 2.15 -7.16
N VAL A 216 -2.15 3.21 -6.59
CA VAL A 216 -2.96 3.18 -5.37
C VAL A 216 -4.41 3.47 -5.69
N GLY A 217 -5.31 2.60 -5.22
CA GLY A 217 -6.74 2.83 -5.19
C GLY A 217 -7.14 3.41 -3.83
N ILE A 218 -7.90 4.51 -3.85
CA ILE A 218 -8.34 5.21 -2.64
C ILE A 218 -9.86 5.09 -2.59
N PHE A 219 -10.37 4.50 -1.51
CA PHE A 219 -11.80 4.32 -1.27
C PHE A 219 -12.21 5.10 -0.04
N LEU A 220 -13.05 6.12 -0.23
CA LEU A 220 -13.63 6.94 0.82
C LEU A 220 -15.08 6.50 1.05
N ASP A 221 -15.43 6.13 2.28
CA ASP A 221 -16.81 5.91 2.69
C ASP A 221 -17.15 6.90 3.80
N MET A 222 -17.80 8.00 3.40
CA MET A 222 -18.23 9.07 4.30
C MET A 222 -19.33 8.60 5.25
N ASN A 223 -20.12 7.59 4.85
CA ASN A 223 -21.27 7.14 5.64
C ASN A 223 -20.83 6.43 6.93
N ILE A 224 -19.69 5.74 6.88
CA ILE A 224 -19.12 5.02 8.03
C ILE A 224 -17.80 5.63 8.53
N GLY A 225 -17.36 6.74 7.92
CA GLY A 225 -16.19 7.50 8.34
C GLY A 225 -14.86 6.74 8.18
N ILE A 226 -14.63 6.13 7.00
CA ILE A 226 -13.36 5.48 6.69
C ILE A 226 -12.75 5.97 5.38
N VAL A 227 -11.43 5.90 5.29
CA VAL A 227 -10.71 5.94 4.02
C VAL A 227 -9.71 4.78 3.96
N SER A 228 -9.79 3.99 2.89
CA SER A 228 -8.99 2.79 2.67
C SER A 228 -8.12 2.93 1.42
N PHE A 229 -6.93 2.36 1.49
CA PHE A 229 -5.91 2.38 0.45
C PHE A 229 -5.61 0.96 0.00
N TYR A 230 -5.50 0.75 -1.31
CA TYR A 230 -5.26 -0.56 -1.91
C TYR A 230 -4.18 -0.47 -2.99
N HIS A 231 -3.33 -1.49 -3.08
CA HIS A 231 -2.45 -1.68 -4.21
C HIS A 231 -3.28 -2.19 -5.39
N VAL A 232 -3.43 -1.42 -6.47
CA VAL A 232 -4.36 -1.79 -7.56
C VAL A 232 -3.89 -3.03 -8.32
N GLY A 233 -2.57 -3.20 -8.50
CA GLY A 233 -2.00 -4.32 -9.25
C GLY A 233 -2.27 -5.72 -8.69
N ASP A 234 -2.11 -5.93 -7.38
CA ASP A 234 -2.41 -7.23 -6.73
C ASP A 234 -3.72 -7.21 -5.90
N GLY A 235 -4.34 -6.04 -5.77
CA GLY A 235 -5.56 -5.79 -5.00
C GLY A 235 -5.36 -5.87 -3.48
N SER A 236 -4.13 -5.95 -2.99
CA SER A 236 -3.86 -6.02 -1.55
C SER A 236 -4.23 -4.71 -0.84
N HIS A 237 -4.74 -4.84 0.38
CA HIS A 237 -4.98 -3.72 1.29
C HIS A 237 -3.65 -3.14 1.78
N ILE A 238 -3.56 -1.81 1.76
CA ILE A 238 -2.41 -1.04 2.25
C ILE A 238 -2.69 -0.54 3.66
N PHE A 239 -3.76 0.26 3.83
CA PHE A 239 -4.10 0.86 5.11
C PHE A 239 -5.55 1.34 5.13
N THR A 240 -6.16 1.42 6.32
CA THR A 240 -7.47 2.07 6.51
C THR A 240 -7.40 3.00 7.70
N PHE A 241 -7.72 4.27 7.49
CA PHE A 241 -8.06 5.17 8.58
C PHE A 241 -9.52 4.99 8.96
N THR A 242 -9.77 4.98 10.26
CA THR A 242 -11.12 5.00 10.83
C THR A 242 -11.38 6.34 11.51
N LYS A 243 -12.65 6.63 11.82
CA LYS A 243 -13.07 7.89 12.45
C LYS A 243 -12.72 9.14 11.62
N VAL A 244 -12.82 9.00 10.29
CA VAL A 244 -12.76 10.15 9.38
C VAL A 244 -13.98 11.03 9.67
N SER A 245 -13.77 12.35 9.83
CA SER A 245 -14.82 13.28 10.27
C SER A 245 -15.95 13.41 9.23
N ALA A 246 -17.09 12.74 9.45
CA ALA A 246 -18.24 12.78 8.55
C ALA A 246 -18.96 14.14 8.47
N GLY A 247 -18.69 15.05 9.42
CA GLY A 247 -19.34 16.36 9.50
C GLY A 247 -18.67 17.48 8.69
N GLU A 248 -17.49 17.25 8.10
CA GLU A 248 -16.79 18.24 7.28
C GLU A 248 -16.54 17.73 5.87
N PRO A 249 -16.63 18.60 4.85
CA PRO A 249 -16.30 18.23 3.49
C PRO A 249 -14.83 17.81 3.33
N LEU A 250 -14.59 16.77 2.54
CA LEU A 250 -13.25 16.26 2.22
C LEU A 250 -12.88 16.47 0.76
N ARG A 251 -11.58 16.59 0.50
CA ARG A 251 -10.98 16.73 -0.83
C ARG A 251 -9.91 15.65 -1.03
N PRO A 252 -9.73 15.13 -2.26
CA PRO A 252 -8.52 14.39 -2.60
C PRO A 252 -7.27 15.24 -2.38
N PHE A 253 -6.20 14.63 -1.88
CA PHE A 253 -4.93 15.27 -1.58
C PHE A 253 -3.78 14.58 -2.33
N PHE A 254 -2.89 15.38 -2.93
CA PHE A 254 -1.73 14.90 -3.68
C PHE A 254 -0.49 15.75 -3.39
N SER A 255 0.64 15.10 -3.12
CA SER A 255 1.95 15.73 -2.96
C SER A 255 3.00 14.88 -3.70
N PRO A 256 3.45 15.31 -4.90
CA PRO A 256 4.52 14.60 -5.61
C PRO A 256 5.89 14.81 -4.94
N ALA A 257 6.87 14.00 -5.34
CA ALA A 257 8.28 14.15 -4.95
C ALA A 257 8.82 15.56 -5.23
N TYR A 258 9.80 15.97 -4.44
CA TYR A 258 10.65 17.10 -4.80
C TYR A 258 11.50 16.76 -6.03
N PRO A 259 11.75 17.74 -6.92
CA PRO A 259 12.51 17.47 -8.12
C PRO A 259 13.98 17.23 -7.75
N THR A 260 14.54 16.13 -8.25
CA THR A 260 16.00 15.90 -8.31
C THR A 260 16.44 15.94 -9.77
N GLU A 261 17.73 16.14 -10.05
CA GLU A 261 18.22 16.45 -11.41
C GLU A 261 17.82 15.40 -12.47
N ASP A 262 17.68 14.14 -12.07
CA ASP A 262 17.31 13.02 -12.95
C ASP A 262 15.84 12.58 -12.84
N ASP A 263 15.03 13.26 -12.04
CA ASP A 263 13.73 12.72 -11.62
C ASP A 263 12.56 13.19 -12.49
N GLN A 264 11.93 12.23 -13.16
CA GLN A 264 10.69 12.40 -13.91
C GLN A 264 9.43 12.07 -13.08
N SER A 265 9.55 12.01 -11.74
CA SER A 265 8.45 11.71 -10.82
C SER A 265 7.20 12.55 -11.09
N PHE A 266 6.06 11.88 -11.09
CA PHE A 266 4.75 12.48 -11.23
C PHE A 266 3.72 11.68 -10.44
N LEU A 267 2.60 12.32 -10.16
CA LEU A 267 1.36 11.66 -9.77
C LEU A 267 0.33 11.87 -10.87
N ARG A 268 -0.29 10.80 -11.34
CA ARG A 268 -1.33 10.86 -12.37
C ARG A 268 -2.60 10.21 -11.86
N ILE A 269 -3.66 10.98 -11.79
CA ILE A 269 -5.01 10.46 -11.54
C ILE A 269 -5.41 9.61 -12.74
N CYS A 270 -5.75 8.35 -12.51
CA CYS A 270 -6.20 7.46 -13.57
C CYS A 270 -7.60 7.89 -14.06
N PRO A 271 -7.87 7.80 -15.38
CA PRO A 271 -9.19 8.10 -15.92
C PRO A 271 -10.23 7.11 -15.37
N LEU A 272 -11.50 7.50 -15.46
CA LEU A 272 -12.61 6.56 -15.27
C LEU A 272 -12.41 5.36 -16.20
N MET A 273 -12.46 4.15 -15.64
CA MET A 273 -12.55 2.97 -16.50
C MET A 273 -13.95 3.01 -17.10
N SER A 274 -14.06 3.17 -18.42
CA SER A 274 -15.31 2.83 -19.08
C SER A 274 -15.57 1.36 -18.76
N LEU A 275 -16.67 1.06 -18.05
CA LEU A 275 -17.21 -0.29 -18.08
C LEU A 275 -17.63 -0.52 -19.52
N GLY A 276 -16.75 -1.14 -20.31
CA GLY A 276 -16.95 -1.38 -21.72
C GLY A 276 -18.27 -2.09 -21.95
N THR A 277 -19.14 -1.45 -22.71
CA THR A 277 -20.22 -2.05 -23.47
C THR A 277 -19.68 -2.81 -24.68
N ASP A 278 -18.62 -3.60 -24.49
CA ASP A 278 -18.11 -4.55 -25.50
C ASP A 278 -18.49 -5.96 -25.05
N GLY A 279 -19.80 -6.22 -25.04
CA GLY A 279 -20.29 -7.58 -25.21
C GLY A 279 -20.01 -7.98 -26.67
N PRO A 280 -19.62 -9.24 -26.95
CA PRO A 280 -19.43 -9.68 -28.32
C PRO A 280 -20.74 -9.46 -29.08
N LEU A 281 -20.66 -8.77 -30.23
CA LEU A 281 -21.72 -8.72 -31.23
C LEU A 281 -22.01 -10.16 -31.66
N TRP A 282 -22.98 -10.78 -30.99
CA TRP A 282 -23.61 -12.00 -31.45
C TRP A 282 -24.34 -11.66 -32.76
N ASN A 283 -23.73 -11.99 -33.89
CA ASN A 283 -24.39 -12.01 -35.19
C ASN A 283 -25.11 -13.37 -35.33
N PRO A 284 -26.45 -13.42 -35.29
CA PRO A 284 -27.17 -14.61 -35.67
C PRO A 284 -27.32 -14.61 -37.19
N GLY A 285 -26.68 -15.58 -37.84
CA GLY A 285 -27.09 -16.04 -39.16
C GLY A 285 -26.10 -15.80 -40.28
N GLN A 286 -25.54 -16.89 -40.78
CA GLN A 286 -25.86 -17.33 -42.13
C GLN A 286 -25.65 -18.85 -42.23
N SER A 287 -26.77 -19.55 -42.13
CA SER A 287 -26.96 -20.90 -42.66
C SER A 287 -27.39 -20.80 -44.11
N LYS A 288 -26.52 -21.21 -45.04
CA LYS A 288 -26.80 -22.07 -46.20
C LYS A 288 -25.56 -22.15 -47.08
#